data_AF-A0A137P6S3-F1
#
_entry.id   AF-A0A137P6S3-F1
#
_cell.length_a   1.000
_cell.length_b   1.000
_cell.length_c   1.000
_cell.angle_alpha   90.00
_cell.angle_beta   90.00
_cell.angle_gamma   90.00
#
_symmetry.space_group_name_H-M   'P 1'
#
loop_
_entity.id
_entity.type
_entity.pdbx_description
1 polymer ?
#
loop_
_entity_poly.entity_id
_entity_poly.type
_entity_poly.pdbx_seq_one_letter_code
_entity_poly.pdbx_strand_id
1 'polypeptide(L)'
;MSNLQRRATQASKPSGEIFDNSKGLKKFSSLENLKKNLMNNNKQDQQPDLSHWYFRRYEILTEFANLRNPNQCPSGIYVMPSNDINKWFGVIFVRSGYYQHATLKFQLDLLPDYPYSAPLVTFITDTFHPLVNQNGQFSLKPKFNPWVPKQHHILDVLFYLKKCFNKEAWRMYHNELHLFSRLAQQCAKVSNADSVLYDDYPSGNPVKFKPLSDSKFEEIRTHILGPDANNNTNSLQLTTNSGSNSPTKFLDSIKNNISNNINKLFEP
;
A
#
# COMPACT_ATOMS: atom_id res chain seq x y z
N MET A 1 48.94 -81.02 -38.52
CA MET A 1 48.43 -80.58 -39.84
C MET A 1 47.49 -79.41 -39.57
N SER A 2 47.60 -78.18 -40.08
CA SER A 2 48.44 -77.51 -41.08
C SER A 2 48.30 -75.98 -40.86
N ASN A 3 49.34 -75.24 -41.24
CA ASN A 3 49.58 -73.78 -41.17
C ASN A 3 48.40 -72.82 -41.43
N LEU A 4 48.40 -71.61 -40.81
CA LEU A 4 48.77 -70.34 -41.49
C LEU A 4 48.75 -69.11 -40.56
N GLN A 5 49.76 -68.25 -40.71
CA GLN A 5 49.92 -66.90 -40.16
C GLN A 5 48.70 -65.97 -40.31
N ARG A 6 48.54 -65.02 -39.35
CA ARG A 6 48.47 -63.58 -39.64
C ARG A 6 48.85 -62.72 -38.42
N ARG A 7 49.65 -61.69 -38.70
CA ARG A 7 50.26 -60.68 -37.81
C ARG A 7 49.22 -59.79 -37.11
N ALA A 8 49.54 -59.36 -35.88
CA ALA A 8 49.46 -57.95 -35.45
C ALA A 8 50.31 -57.72 -34.17
N THR A 9 51.40 -56.98 -34.36
CA THR A 9 52.05 -55.97 -33.49
C THR A 9 52.08 -56.11 -31.96
N GLN A 10 53.33 -56.17 -31.44
CA GLN A 10 53.77 -56.15 -30.04
C GLN A 10 53.55 -54.78 -29.35
N ALA A 11 53.33 -54.76 -28.03
CA ALA A 11 54.33 -54.28 -27.05
C ALA A 11 53.80 -54.25 -25.60
N SER A 12 54.48 -55.05 -24.77
CA SER A 12 54.62 -55.15 -23.31
C SER A 12 53.99 -54.12 -22.34
N LYS A 13 53.41 -54.64 -21.25
CA LYS A 13 53.54 -54.07 -19.89
C LYS A 13 53.78 -55.17 -18.83
N PRO A 14 54.70 -54.96 -17.87
CA PRO A 14 54.97 -55.87 -16.77
C PRO A 14 54.10 -55.57 -15.53
N SER A 15 54.14 -56.56 -14.65
CA SER A 15 53.57 -56.72 -13.32
C SER A 15 53.98 -55.69 -12.26
N GLY A 16 53.05 -55.42 -11.33
CA GLY A 16 53.30 -55.28 -9.89
C GLY A 16 53.54 -53.87 -9.35
N GLU A 17 52.61 -53.35 -8.56
CA GLU A 17 52.83 -52.94 -7.16
C GLU A 17 51.55 -52.34 -6.53
N ILE A 18 51.29 -52.73 -5.29
CA ILE A 18 50.20 -52.26 -4.43
C ILE A 18 50.56 -50.87 -3.92
N PHE A 19 49.72 -49.86 -4.16
CA PHE A 19 49.86 -48.52 -3.57
C PHE A 19 48.63 -48.10 -2.77
N ASP A 20 48.92 -47.62 -1.56
CA ASP A 20 48.06 -47.18 -0.46
C ASP A 20 47.06 -46.06 -0.85
N ASN A 21 45.78 -46.27 -0.51
CA ASN A 21 44.65 -45.40 -0.85
C ASN A 21 44.35 -44.33 0.23
N SER A 22 45.37 -43.87 0.96
CA SER A 22 45.22 -42.95 2.11
C SER A 22 45.36 -41.45 1.76
N LYS A 23 45.56 -41.07 0.49
CA LYS A 23 45.74 -39.66 0.07
C LYS A 23 44.50 -38.96 -0.52
N GLY A 24 43.35 -39.65 -0.59
CA GLY A 24 42.11 -39.10 -1.14
C GLY A 24 41.15 -38.43 -0.14
N LEU A 25 41.24 -38.72 1.17
CA LEU A 25 40.20 -38.30 2.14
C LEU A 25 40.50 -36.99 2.91
N LYS A 26 41.70 -36.39 2.79
CA LYS A 26 42.04 -35.16 3.53
C LYS A 26 41.56 -33.86 2.86
N LYS A 27 41.12 -33.90 1.60
CA LYS A 27 40.69 -32.71 0.86
C LYS A 27 39.22 -32.34 1.11
N PHE A 28 38.38 -33.31 1.48
CA PHE A 28 36.95 -33.08 1.78
C PHE A 28 36.73 -32.47 3.17
N SER A 29 37.50 -32.87 4.18
CA SER A 29 37.42 -32.28 5.52
C SER A 29 37.93 -30.83 5.56
N SER A 30 38.93 -30.51 4.75
CA SER A 30 39.45 -29.14 4.64
C SER A 30 38.45 -28.19 3.97
N LEU A 31 37.61 -28.67 3.04
CA LEU A 31 36.54 -27.87 2.40
C LEU A 31 35.31 -27.71 3.31
N GLU A 32 34.96 -28.74 4.08
CA GLU A 32 33.93 -28.68 5.13
C GLU A 32 34.32 -27.73 6.26
N ASN A 33 35.58 -27.78 6.70
CA ASN A 33 36.12 -26.86 7.70
C ASN A 33 36.28 -25.43 7.16
N LEU A 34 36.58 -25.27 5.86
CA LEU A 34 36.60 -23.96 5.21
C LEU A 34 35.17 -23.40 5.07
N LYS A 35 34.17 -24.21 4.72
CA LYS A 35 32.75 -23.82 4.75
C LYS A 35 32.28 -23.44 6.16
N LYS A 36 32.64 -24.23 7.18
CA LYS A 36 32.34 -23.91 8.59
C LYS A 36 33.03 -22.63 9.06
N ASN A 37 34.29 -22.39 8.68
CA ASN A 37 34.99 -21.15 9.02
C ASN A 37 34.47 -19.93 8.25
N LEU A 38 34.03 -20.10 6.99
CA LEU A 38 33.33 -19.06 6.23
C LEU A 38 31.95 -18.76 6.82
N MET A 39 31.28 -19.75 7.43
CA MET A 39 30.00 -19.56 8.12
C MET A 39 30.14 -19.05 9.57
N ASN A 40 31.28 -19.27 10.24
CA ASN A 40 31.48 -18.87 11.64
C ASN A 40 32.16 -17.51 11.85
N ASN A 41 32.69 -16.85 10.81
CA ASN A 41 33.43 -15.59 10.96
C ASN A 41 32.64 -14.32 10.65
N ASN A 42 31.32 -14.36 10.50
CA ASN A 42 30.49 -13.16 10.39
C ASN A 42 29.74 -12.88 11.71
N LYS A 43 30.52 -12.50 12.74
CA LYS A 43 30.03 -11.56 13.76
C LYS A 43 30.56 -10.18 13.40
N GLN A 44 29.98 -9.57 12.37
CA GLN A 44 30.10 -8.13 12.07
C GLN A 44 29.02 -7.80 11.03
N ASP A 45 28.11 -6.91 11.43
CA ASP A 45 27.08 -6.22 10.66
C ASP A 45 26.26 -7.07 9.69
N GLN A 46 25.04 -7.44 10.12
CA GLN A 46 24.02 -7.97 9.22
C GLN A 46 23.72 -6.92 8.15
N GLN A 47 24.39 -7.00 6.99
CA GLN A 47 23.88 -6.36 5.79
C GLN A 47 22.44 -6.87 5.58
N PRO A 48 21.47 -5.97 5.38
CA PRO A 48 20.09 -6.37 5.19
C PRO A 48 20.02 -7.31 3.99
N ASP A 49 19.28 -8.43 4.12
CA ASP A 49 19.01 -9.36 3.01
C ASP A 49 18.50 -8.56 1.81
N LEU A 50 19.40 -8.35 0.84
CA LEU A 50 19.17 -7.42 -0.26
C LEU A 50 17.99 -7.91 -1.11
N SER A 51 17.84 -9.22 -1.27
CA SER A 51 16.76 -9.80 -2.07
C SER A 51 15.39 -9.57 -1.43
N HIS A 52 15.27 -9.81 -0.11
CA HIS A 52 14.01 -9.64 0.61
C HIS A 52 13.46 -8.20 0.53
N TRP A 53 14.31 -7.17 0.69
CA TRP A 53 13.81 -5.80 0.63
C TRP A 53 13.34 -5.39 -0.77
N TYR A 54 14.01 -5.86 -1.84
CA TYR A 54 13.58 -5.56 -3.21
C TYR A 54 12.20 -6.15 -3.48
N PHE A 55 11.96 -7.39 -3.06
CA PHE A 55 10.65 -8.04 -3.22
C PHE A 55 9.57 -7.29 -2.44
N ARG A 56 9.81 -6.98 -1.17
CA ARG A 56 8.88 -6.20 -0.34
C ARG A 56 8.57 -4.84 -0.96
N ARG A 57 9.59 -4.11 -1.41
CA ARG A 57 9.41 -2.80 -2.05
C ARG A 57 8.55 -2.93 -3.32
N TYR A 58 8.78 -3.96 -4.12
CA TYR A 58 8.00 -4.23 -5.33
C TYR A 58 6.53 -4.52 -5.00
N GLU A 59 6.26 -5.35 -3.98
CA GLU A 59 4.89 -5.65 -3.53
C GLU A 59 4.13 -4.37 -3.14
N ILE A 60 4.75 -3.51 -2.34
CA ILE A 60 4.16 -2.22 -1.91
C ILE A 60 3.84 -1.32 -3.12
N LEU A 61 4.78 -1.22 -4.07
CA LEU A 61 4.61 -0.43 -5.29
C LEU A 61 3.49 -0.97 -6.17
N THR A 62 3.38 -2.29 -6.31
CA THR A 62 2.31 -2.94 -7.06
C THR A 62 0.96 -2.66 -6.42
N GLU A 63 0.85 -2.75 -5.09
CA GLU A 63 -0.38 -2.39 -4.39
C GLU A 63 -0.77 -0.92 -4.60
N PHE A 64 0.20 0.00 -4.52
CA PHE A 64 -0.08 1.41 -4.81
C PHE A 64 -0.51 1.63 -6.25
N ALA A 65 0.16 0.97 -7.21
CA ALA A 65 -0.22 1.04 -8.62
C ALA A 65 -1.66 0.55 -8.85
N ASN A 66 -2.06 -0.51 -8.15
CA ASN A 66 -3.40 -1.09 -8.24
C ASN A 66 -4.51 -0.13 -7.77
N LEU A 67 -4.23 0.75 -6.80
CA LEU A 67 -5.19 1.77 -6.36
C LEU A 67 -5.56 2.78 -7.46
N ARG A 68 -4.71 2.95 -8.47
CA ARG A 68 -4.96 3.86 -9.60
C ARG A 68 -5.92 3.28 -10.64
N ASN A 69 -6.12 1.97 -10.63
CA ASN A 69 -7.03 1.32 -11.57
C ASN A 69 -8.47 1.78 -11.30
N PRO A 70 -9.29 1.99 -12.34
CA PRO A 70 -10.69 2.37 -12.17
C PRO A 70 -11.42 1.42 -11.24
N ASN A 71 -12.24 1.97 -10.33
CA ASN A 71 -13.06 1.25 -9.36
C ASN A 71 -12.30 0.40 -8.32
N GLN A 72 -10.96 0.45 -8.29
CA GLN A 72 -10.21 -0.24 -7.23
C GLN A 72 -10.23 0.57 -5.94
N CYS A 73 -9.76 1.82 -5.94
CA CYS A 73 -9.82 2.64 -4.73
C CYS A 73 -11.28 2.97 -4.34
N PRO A 74 -11.69 2.81 -3.06
CA PRO A 74 -13.05 3.11 -2.64
C PRO A 74 -13.40 4.59 -2.87
N SER A 75 -14.54 4.87 -3.52
CA SER A 75 -14.98 6.25 -3.76
C SER A 75 -15.03 7.08 -2.45
N GLY A 76 -14.51 8.31 -2.49
CA GLY A 76 -14.41 9.18 -1.33
C GLY A 76 -13.17 8.91 -0.48
N ILE A 77 -12.33 7.93 -0.81
CA ILE A 77 -11.01 7.75 -0.22
C ILE A 77 -9.95 8.14 -1.24
N TYR A 78 -8.96 8.92 -0.78
CA TYR A 78 -7.79 9.30 -1.54
C TYR A 78 -6.55 8.98 -0.70
N VAL A 79 -5.52 8.40 -1.32
CA VAL A 79 -4.30 7.96 -0.64
C VAL A 79 -3.07 8.31 -1.48
N MET A 80 -2.00 8.75 -0.82
CA MET A 80 -0.71 9.10 -1.40
C MET A 80 0.44 8.61 -0.52
N PRO A 81 1.46 7.94 -1.07
CA PRO A 81 2.69 7.67 -0.34
C PRO A 81 3.40 8.99 0.00
N SER A 82 4.08 9.00 1.14
CA SER A 82 5.01 10.06 1.50
C SER A 82 6.35 9.87 0.77
N ASN A 83 7.37 10.65 1.15
CA ASN A 83 8.74 10.41 0.70
C ASN A 83 9.29 9.04 1.17
N ASP A 84 8.74 8.50 2.26
CA ASP A 84 8.93 7.11 2.65
C ASP A 84 7.77 6.26 2.09
N ILE A 85 8.12 5.29 1.26
CA ILE A 85 7.15 4.37 0.65
C ILE A 85 6.42 3.50 1.69
N ASN A 86 6.97 3.35 2.89
CA ASN A 86 6.32 2.61 3.96
C ASN A 86 5.26 3.43 4.68
N LYS A 87 5.15 4.73 4.39
CA LYS A 87 4.21 5.64 5.05
C LYS A 87 3.34 6.33 4.04
N TRP A 88 2.04 6.08 4.10
CA TRP A 88 1.07 6.70 3.20
C TRP A 88 0.13 7.59 3.99
N PHE A 89 -0.37 8.63 3.34
CA PHE A 89 -1.35 9.55 3.87
C PHE A 89 -2.61 9.44 3.06
N GLY A 90 -3.75 9.50 3.73
CA GLY A 90 -5.04 9.45 3.09
C GLY A 90 -6.05 10.38 3.73
N VAL A 91 -7.12 10.60 2.99
CA VAL A 91 -8.31 11.29 3.46
C VAL A 91 -9.54 10.50 3.05
N ILE A 92 -10.50 10.40 3.96
CA ILE A 92 -11.83 9.87 3.69
C ILE A 92 -12.88 10.99 3.79
N PHE A 93 -13.66 11.15 2.72
CA PHE A 93 -14.86 11.98 2.66
C PHE A 93 -16.09 11.10 2.84
N VAL A 94 -16.72 11.21 4.00
CA VAL A 94 -17.88 10.39 4.32
C VAL A 94 -19.15 11.00 3.73
N ARG A 95 -19.79 10.26 2.83
CA ARG A 95 -20.96 10.75 2.06
C ARG A 95 -22.31 10.41 2.67
N SER A 96 -22.38 9.46 3.60
CA SER A 96 -23.63 9.03 4.24
C SER A 96 -23.37 8.33 5.57
N GLY A 97 -24.42 8.19 6.38
CA GLY A 97 -24.34 7.64 7.73
C GLY A 97 -24.11 8.71 8.79
N TYR A 98 -23.79 8.30 10.02
CA TYR A 98 -23.67 9.22 11.17
C TYR A 98 -22.52 10.23 11.04
N TYR A 99 -21.49 9.88 10.27
CA TYR A 99 -20.33 10.74 9.98
C TYR A 99 -20.48 11.50 8.67
N GLN A 100 -21.69 11.61 8.10
CA GLN A 100 -21.90 12.33 6.84
C GLN A 100 -21.29 13.73 6.87
N HIS A 101 -20.62 14.10 5.77
CA HIS A 101 -19.85 15.33 5.58
C HIS A 101 -18.52 15.38 6.33
N ALA A 102 -18.11 14.33 7.06
CA ALA A 102 -16.80 14.31 7.70
C ALA A 102 -15.66 14.24 6.66
N THR A 103 -14.58 14.97 6.93
CA THR A 103 -13.32 14.95 6.19
C THR A 103 -12.21 14.49 7.12
N LEU A 104 -11.89 13.19 7.11
CA LEU A 104 -10.98 12.60 8.10
C LEU A 104 -9.65 12.23 7.44
N LYS A 105 -8.57 12.90 7.88
CA LYS A 105 -7.20 12.59 7.47
C LYS A 105 -6.67 11.40 8.29
N PHE A 106 -5.97 10.49 7.64
CA PHE A 106 -5.34 9.34 8.27
C PHE A 106 -3.97 9.03 7.66
N GLN A 107 -3.17 8.28 8.40
CA GLN A 107 -1.88 7.74 8.00
C GLN A 107 -1.97 6.20 7.96
N LEU A 108 -1.29 5.61 6.99
CA LEU A 108 -1.00 4.19 6.92
C LEU A 108 0.49 3.98 7.13
N ASP A 109 0.87 3.19 8.13
CA ASP A 109 2.25 2.75 8.32
C ASP A 109 2.37 1.27 7.96
N LEU A 110 3.12 0.99 6.89
CA LEU A 110 3.49 -0.35 6.45
C LEU A 110 4.68 -0.81 7.30
N LEU A 111 4.41 -1.64 8.31
CA LEU A 111 5.42 -2.14 9.25
C LEU A 111 6.56 -2.87 8.50
N PRO A 112 7.77 -2.97 9.09
CA PRO A 112 8.93 -3.55 8.43
C PRO A 112 8.71 -4.97 7.87
N ASP A 113 7.78 -5.72 8.45
CA ASP A 113 7.40 -7.09 8.06
C ASP A 113 6.18 -7.16 7.12
N TYR A 114 5.59 -6.03 6.70
CA TYR A 114 4.57 -6.01 5.65
C TYR A 114 5.09 -6.69 4.36
N PRO A 115 4.32 -7.55 3.66
CA PRO A 115 2.90 -7.85 3.85
C PRO A 115 2.59 -9.01 4.83
N TYR A 116 3.57 -9.48 5.61
CA TYR A 116 3.34 -10.53 6.61
C TYR A 116 2.58 -10.03 7.84
N SER A 117 2.62 -8.72 8.10
CA SER A 117 1.76 -8.05 9.08
C SER A 117 0.76 -7.12 8.41
N ALA A 118 -0.32 -6.80 9.15
CA ALA A 118 -1.28 -5.79 8.72
C ALA A 118 -0.66 -4.38 8.80
N PRO A 119 -1.05 -3.46 7.91
CA PRO A 119 -0.63 -2.07 8.04
C PRO A 119 -1.28 -1.44 9.27
N LEU A 120 -0.62 -0.43 9.84
CA LEU A 120 -1.20 0.39 10.89
C LEU A 120 -2.03 1.51 10.27
N VAL A 121 -3.25 1.72 10.76
CA VAL A 121 -4.09 2.86 10.36
C VAL A 121 -4.26 3.79 11.54
N THR A 122 -3.84 5.04 11.40
CA THR A 122 -3.92 6.06 12.47
C THR A 122 -4.56 7.32 11.94
N PHE A 123 -5.64 7.77 12.57
CA PHE A 123 -6.28 9.03 12.24
C PHE A 123 -5.43 10.21 12.73
N ILE A 124 -5.21 11.16 11.81
CA ILE A 124 -4.56 12.44 12.09
C ILE A 124 -5.63 13.43 12.59
N THR A 125 -6.80 13.41 11.95
CA THR A 125 -7.97 14.13 12.44
C THR A 125 -8.49 13.45 13.69
N ASP A 126 -8.72 14.20 14.77
CA ASP A 126 -9.34 13.65 15.98
C ASP A 126 -10.71 13.05 15.64
N THR A 127 -10.81 11.73 15.83
CA THR A 127 -11.90 10.93 15.30
C THR A 127 -12.53 10.10 16.41
N PHE A 128 -13.73 10.49 16.81
CA PHE A 128 -14.57 9.65 17.65
C PHE A 128 -15.11 8.50 16.81
N HIS A 129 -14.71 7.26 17.08
CA HIS A 129 -15.27 6.06 16.45
C HIS A 129 -14.97 4.82 17.32
N PRO A 130 -15.88 3.84 17.49
CA PRO A 130 -15.68 2.70 18.40
C PRO A 130 -14.47 1.80 18.06
N LEU A 131 -14.05 1.78 16.80
CA LEU A 131 -12.82 1.10 16.38
C LEU A 131 -11.55 1.96 16.47
N VAL A 132 -11.67 3.22 16.86
CA VAL A 132 -10.55 4.15 17.00
C VAL A 132 -10.25 4.31 18.49
N ASN A 133 -9.00 4.07 18.88
CA ASN A 133 -8.57 4.27 20.26
C ASN A 133 -8.22 5.75 20.53
N GLN A 134 -7.86 6.06 21.77
CA GLN A 134 -7.50 7.42 22.20
C GLN A 134 -6.29 8.01 21.46
N ASN A 135 -5.44 7.18 20.87
CA ASN A 135 -4.27 7.60 20.09
C ASN A 135 -4.59 7.75 18.59
N GLY A 136 -5.87 7.67 18.20
CA GLY A 136 -6.29 7.74 16.80
C GLY A 136 -6.10 6.44 16.02
N GLN A 137 -5.59 5.36 16.63
CA GLN A 137 -5.31 4.10 15.94
C GLN A 137 -6.62 3.33 15.69
N PHE A 138 -6.86 2.97 14.43
CA PHE A 138 -8.02 2.21 13.98
C PHE A 138 -7.76 0.70 14.01
N SER A 139 -8.67 -0.04 14.64
CA SER A 139 -8.57 -1.49 14.82
C SER A 139 -9.03 -2.27 13.59
N LEU A 140 -8.11 -3.05 13.01
CA LEU A 140 -8.37 -3.97 11.92
C LEU A 140 -8.89 -5.35 12.38
N LYS A 141 -8.76 -5.66 13.68
CA LYS A 141 -9.08 -6.97 14.25
C LYS A 141 -10.49 -7.50 13.97
N PRO A 142 -11.56 -6.68 13.95
CA PRO A 142 -12.90 -7.23 13.72
C PRO A 142 -13.09 -7.83 12.31
N LYS A 143 -12.23 -7.48 11.34
CA LYS A 143 -12.27 -8.01 9.98
C LYS A 143 -11.06 -8.87 9.63
N PHE A 144 -9.88 -8.53 10.14
CA PHE A 144 -8.62 -9.14 9.75
C PHE A 144 -7.94 -9.79 10.97
N ASN A 145 -8.55 -10.86 11.49
CA ASN A 145 -8.01 -11.62 12.61
C ASN A 145 -8.13 -13.15 12.36
N PRO A 146 -7.03 -13.84 12.00
CA PRO A 146 -5.68 -13.30 11.78
C PRO A 146 -5.56 -12.51 10.47
N TRP A 147 -4.50 -11.71 10.35
CA TRP A 147 -4.07 -11.17 9.06
C TRP A 147 -3.50 -12.31 8.20
N VAL A 148 -3.90 -12.38 6.92
CA VAL A 148 -3.44 -13.41 5.98
C VAL A 148 -2.63 -12.73 4.88
N PRO A 149 -1.29 -12.89 4.88
CA PRO A 149 -0.42 -12.29 3.87
C PRO A 149 -0.81 -12.74 2.47
N LYS A 150 -0.64 -11.86 1.47
CA LYS A 150 -0.98 -12.10 0.05
C LYS A 150 -2.47 -12.33 -0.26
N GLN A 151 -3.32 -12.46 0.76
CA GLN A 151 -4.78 -12.49 0.61
C GLN A 151 -5.38 -11.15 1.00
N HIS A 152 -4.92 -10.57 2.12
CA HIS A 152 -5.30 -9.24 2.53
C HIS A 152 -4.28 -8.22 2.02
N HIS A 153 -4.78 -7.12 1.48
CA HIS A 153 -4.02 -6.04 0.89
C HIS A 153 -4.45 -4.69 1.48
N ILE A 154 -3.69 -3.63 1.20
CA ILE A 154 -4.06 -2.26 1.58
C ILE A 154 -5.44 -1.90 1.04
N LEU A 155 -5.79 -2.39 -0.16
CA LEU A 155 -7.10 -2.14 -0.75
C LEU A 155 -8.26 -2.67 0.11
N ASP A 156 -8.11 -3.88 0.65
CA ASP A 156 -9.13 -4.49 1.54
C ASP A 156 -9.29 -3.65 2.81
N VAL A 157 -8.18 -3.13 3.34
CA VAL A 157 -8.17 -2.22 4.49
C VAL A 157 -8.93 -0.94 4.19
N LEU A 158 -8.72 -0.33 3.01
CA LEU A 158 -9.43 0.89 2.61
C LEU A 158 -10.94 0.66 2.44
N PHE A 159 -11.34 -0.46 1.84
CA PHE A 159 -12.76 -0.82 1.74
C PHE A 159 -13.38 -1.05 3.12
N TYR A 160 -12.66 -1.74 4.01
CA TYR A 160 -13.13 -1.96 5.37
C TYR A 160 -13.26 -0.66 6.16
N LEU A 161 -12.27 0.24 6.04
CA LEU A 161 -12.29 1.57 6.63
C LEU A 161 -13.54 2.35 6.18
N LYS A 162 -13.79 2.43 4.86
CA LYS A 162 -14.98 3.07 4.31
C LYS A 162 -16.28 2.48 4.89
N LYS A 163 -16.34 1.15 5.03
CA LYS A 163 -17.52 0.46 5.53
C LYS A 163 -17.82 0.85 6.98
N CYS A 164 -16.79 0.99 7.80
CA CYS A 164 -16.91 1.31 9.23
C CYS A 164 -17.50 2.70 9.49
N PHE A 165 -17.16 3.70 8.68
CA PHE A 165 -17.73 5.05 8.80
C PHE A 165 -19.10 5.22 8.14
N ASN A 166 -19.66 4.14 7.59
CA ASN A 166 -21.01 4.13 7.01
C ASN A 166 -21.95 3.26 7.89
N LYS A 167 -22.87 2.48 7.30
CA LYS A 167 -23.88 1.66 8.02
C LYS A 167 -23.35 0.82 9.20
N GLU A 168 -22.07 0.43 9.22
CA GLU A 168 -21.52 -0.43 10.28
C GLU A 168 -21.19 0.28 11.59
N ALA A 169 -21.00 1.61 11.57
CA ALA A 169 -20.78 2.42 12.77
C ALA A 169 -21.88 2.21 13.82
N TRP A 170 -23.12 2.00 13.35
CA TRP A 170 -24.33 1.82 14.14
C TRP A 170 -24.31 0.57 15.04
N ARG A 171 -23.85 -0.56 14.50
CA ARG A 171 -23.94 -1.87 15.17
C ARG A 171 -23.06 -1.95 16.42
N MET A 172 -22.19 -0.98 16.65
CA MET A 172 -21.30 -0.97 17.82
C MET A 172 -21.94 -0.26 19.03
N TYR A 173 -22.96 0.57 18.83
CA TYR A 173 -23.64 1.33 19.89
C TYR A 173 -25.13 0.99 19.98
N HIS A 174 -25.45 -0.19 20.53
CA HIS A 174 -26.85 -0.64 20.67
C HIS A 174 -27.63 0.12 21.75
N ASN A 175 -26.97 0.68 22.76
CA ASN A 175 -27.63 1.20 23.95
C ASN A 175 -27.84 2.72 23.96
N GLU A 176 -27.03 3.49 23.24
CA GLU A 176 -27.02 4.97 23.31
C GLU A 176 -26.92 5.64 21.93
N LEU A 177 -27.80 5.22 21.02
CA LEU A 177 -27.73 5.61 19.62
C LEU A 177 -27.78 7.14 19.41
N HIS A 178 -28.60 7.84 20.19
CA HIS A 178 -28.73 9.29 20.08
C HIS A 178 -27.43 10.02 20.47
N LEU A 179 -26.76 9.57 21.53
CA LEU A 179 -25.49 10.15 21.94
C LEU A 179 -24.41 9.91 20.87
N PHE A 180 -24.31 8.67 20.40
CA PHE A 180 -23.41 8.30 19.31
C PHE A 180 -23.62 9.19 18.07
N SER A 181 -24.87 9.36 17.63
CA SER A 181 -25.20 10.20 16.49
C SER A 181 -24.75 11.65 16.68
N ARG A 182 -24.90 12.22 17.88
CA ARG A 182 -24.47 13.60 18.17
C ARG A 182 -22.95 13.71 18.13
N LEU A 183 -22.23 12.78 18.76
CA LEU A 183 -20.76 12.77 18.78
C LEU A 183 -20.19 12.59 17.37
N ALA A 184 -20.76 11.70 16.56
CA ALA A 184 -20.37 11.52 15.16
C ALA A 184 -20.59 12.79 14.33
N GLN A 185 -21.72 13.48 14.52
CA GLN A 185 -21.99 14.76 13.86
C GLN A 185 -21.04 15.87 14.33
N GLN A 186 -20.68 15.89 15.61
CA GLN A 186 -19.69 16.84 16.14
C GLN A 186 -18.31 16.58 15.55
N CYS A 187 -17.88 15.31 15.50
CA CYS A 187 -16.64 14.90 14.82
C CYS A 187 -16.63 15.37 13.36
N ALA A 188 -17.73 15.18 12.62
CA ALA A 188 -17.85 15.68 11.26
C ALA A 188 -17.71 17.21 11.17
N LYS A 189 -18.38 17.97 12.04
CA LYS A 189 -18.27 19.44 12.07
C LYS A 189 -16.84 19.91 12.35
N VAL A 190 -16.20 19.36 13.39
CA VAL A 190 -14.83 19.70 13.78
C VAL A 190 -13.84 19.36 12.67
N SER A 191 -14.02 18.22 11.99
CA SER A 191 -13.15 17.79 10.90
C SER A 191 -13.10 18.77 9.71
N ASN A 192 -14.12 19.60 9.55
CA ASN A 192 -14.20 20.61 8.49
C ASN A 192 -13.88 22.03 8.98
N ALA A 193 -13.55 22.21 10.26
CA ALA A 193 -13.10 23.51 10.75
C ALA A 193 -11.76 23.87 10.08
N ASP A 194 -11.58 25.14 9.71
CA ASP A 194 -10.38 25.62 9.01
C ASP A 194 -9.08 25.25 9.73
N SER A 195 -9.07 25.30 11.06
CA SER A 195 -7.92 24.92 11.90
C SER A 195 -7.55 23.44 11.84
N VAL A 196 -8.44 22.56 11.38
CA VAL A 196 -8.21 21.11 11.24
C VAL A 196 -8.03 20.75 9.76
N LEU A 197 -8.88 21.31 8.90
CA LEU A 197 -8.88 21.02 7.47
C LEU A 197 -7.61 21.54 6.79
N TYR A 198 -7.21 22.77 7.10
CA TYR A 198 -6.02 23.40 6.53
C TYR A 198 -4.75 23.22 7.38
N ASP A 199 -4.84 22.42 8.44
CA ASP A 199 -3.65 22.02 9.19
C ASP A 199 -2.69 21.22 8.31
N ASP A 200 -1.42 21.57 8.45
CA ASP A 200 -0.27 21.06 7.70
C ASP A 200 0.49 19.99 8.48
N TYR A 201 -0.03 19.57 9.64
CA TYR A 201 0.50 18.44 10.41
C TYR A 201 0.06 17.08 9.83
N PRO A 202 0.96 16.07 9.84
CA PRO A 202 2.41 16.19 10.03
C PRO A 202 3.09 16.81 8.81
N SER A 203 4.26 17.45 8.99
CA SER A 203 4.96 18.26 7.97
C SER A 203 5.34 17.52 6.67
N GLY A 204 5.28 16.19 6.65
CA GLY A 204 5.52 15.32 5.49
C GLY A 204 4.25 14.80 4.80
N ASN A 205 3.06 15.26 5.19
CA ASN A 205 1.80 14.85 4.60
C ASN A 205 1.59 15.51 3.21
N PRO A 206 1.53 14.74 2.11
CA PRO A 206 1.26 15.27 0.76
C PRO A 206 -0.23 15.59 0.53
N VAL A 207 -1.14 15.09 1.37
CA VAL A 207 -2.59 15.31 1.27
C VAL A 207 -2.96 16.58 2.04
N LYS A 208 -2.88 17.72 1.35
CA LYS A 208 -3.12 19.05 1.92
C LYS A 208 -4.33 19.73 1.28
N PHE A 209 -5.07 20.46 2.10
CA PHE A 209 -6.16 21.33 1.66
C PHE A 209 -5.72 22.77 1.73
N LYS A 210 -6.26 23.59 0.82
CA LYS A 210 -6.10 25.04 0.87
C LYS A 210 -7.43 25.69 0.50
N PRO A 211 -7.72 26.88 1.06
CA PRO A 211 -8.86 27.66 0.61
C PRO A 211 -8.78 27.87 -0.90
N LEU A 212 -9.91 27.69 -1.57
CA LEU A 212 -10.04 27.92 -3.01
C LEU A 212 -10.68 29.30 -3.21
N SER A 213 -9.99 30.20 -3.92
CA SER A 213 -10.56 31.51 -4.26
C SER A 213 -11.65 31.37 -5.32
N ASP A 214 -12.63 32.28 -5.31
CA ASP A 214 -13.74 32.28 -6.27
C ASP A 214 -13.27 32.30 -7.72
N SER A 215 -12.26 33.11 -8.04
CA SER A 215 -11.67 33.17 -9.39
C SER A 215 -11.10 31.83 -9.83
N LYS A 216 -10.39 31.12 -8.93
CA LYS A 216 -9.82 29.81 -9.24
C LYS A 216 -10.89 28.72 -9.30
N PHE A 217 -11.93 28.85 -8.48
CA PHE A 217 -13.10 27.97 -8.55
C PHE A 217 -13.79 28.08 -9.91
N GLU A 218 -14.06 29.30 -10.40
CA GLU A 218 -14.71 29.51 -11.70
C GLU A 218 -13.85 29.02 -12.88
N GLU A 219 -12.54 29.19 -12.81
CA GLU A 219 -11.60 28.61 -13.77
C GLU A 219 -11.75 27.08 -13.85
N ILE A 220 -11.69 26.41 -12.70
CA ILE A 220 -11.82 24.95 -12.60
C ILE A 220 -13.23 24.51 -13.03
N ARG A 221 -14.27 25.23 -12.61
CA ARG A 221 -15.66 24.95 -12.96
C ARG A 221 -15.87 24.99 -14.46
N THR A 222 -15.39 26.03 -15.13
CA THR A 222 -15.48 26.19 -16.59
C THR A 222 -14.76 25.05 -17.31
N HIS A 223 -13.60 24.65 -16.80
CA HIS A 223 -12.85 23.52 -17.37
C HIS A 223 -13.55 22.17 -17.16
N ILE A 224 -14.25 21.96 -16.04
CA ILE A 224 -14.94 20.70 -15.74
C ILE A 224 -16.28 20.59 -16.49
N LEU A 225 -17.06 21.66 -16.53
CA LEU A 225 -18.43 21.65 -17.06
C LEU A 225 -18.51 22.07 -18.54
N GLY A 226 -17.45 22.67 -19.09
CA GLY A 226 -17.46 23.26 -20.43
C GLY A 226 -18.28 24.57 -20.51
N PRO A 227 -18.22 25.29 -21.65
CA PRO A 227 -18.91 26.57 -21.84
C PRO A 227 -20.45 26.47 -21.85
N ASP A 228 -21.03 25.28 -22.00
CA ASP A 228 -22.47 25.08 -22.19
C ASP A 228 -23.30 25.02 -20.89
N ALA A 229 -22.65 25.06 -19.72
CA ALA A 229 -23.34 24.92 -18.43
C ALA A 229 -24.06 26.21 -17.95
N ASN A 230 -23.86 27.34 -18.62
CA ASN A 230 -24.42 28.64 -18.21
C ASN A 230 -25.90 28.83 -18.60
N ASN A 231 -26.51 27.91 -19.37
CA ASN A 231 -27.89 28.08 -19.84
C ASN A 231 -28.98 27.49 -18.92
N ASN A 232 -28.63 26.77 -17.84
CA ASN A 232 -29.62 26.09 -16.99
C ASN A 232 -29.68 26.56 -15.53
N THR A 233 -29.05 27.68 -15.16
CA THR A 233 -29.08 28.18 -13.77
C THR A 233 -30.36 28.94 -13.39
N ASN A 234 -31.38 29.01 -14.26
CA ASN A 234 -32.68 29.63 -13.95
C ASN A 234 -33.86 28.64 -13.81
N SER A 235 -33.62 27.39 -13.41
CA SER A 235 -34.73 26.54 -12.93
C SER A 235 -34.27 25.43 -11.97
N LEU A 236 -34.20 25.75 -10.67
CA LEU A 236 -34.35 24.72 -9.63
C LEU A 236 -35.84 24.42 -9.45
N GLN A 237 -36.41 23.64 -10.36
CA GLN A 237 -37.55 22.78 -10.05
C GLN A 237 -37.11 21.32 -10.21
N LEU A 238 -37.39 20.54 -9.16
CA LEU A 238 -37.21 19.09 -9.13
C LEU A 238 -37.85 18.44 -10.35
N THR A 239 -37.08 17.78 -11.20
CA THR A 239 -37.50 16.53 -11.85
C THR A 239 -36.31 15.62 -12.08
N THR A 240 -36.57 14.33 -11.88
CA THR A 240 -35.70 13.19 -12.12
C THR A 240 -35.52 12.97 -13.62
N ASN A 241 -34.28 12.92 -14.13
CA ASN A 241 -33.95 11.95 -15.19
C ASN A 241 -32.45 11.76 -15.42
N SER A 242 -32.13 10.50 -15.72
CA SER A 242 -30.85 9.91 -16.06
C SER A 242 -30.27 10.40 -17.39
N GLY A 243 -28.96 10.63 -17.45
CA GLY A 243 -28.21 10.85 -18.70
C GLY A 243 -26.72 11.02 -18.45
N SER A 244 -25.94 10.04 -18.89
CA SER A 244 -24.49 9.95 -18.81
C SER A 244 -23.76 11.08 -19.54
N ASN A 245 -22.78 11.74 -18.88
CA ASN A 245 -21.64 12.37 -19.54
C ASN A 245 -20.40 12.31 -18.64
N SER A 246 -19.30 11.81 -19.20
CA SER A 246 -18.18 11.18 -18.46
C SER A 246 -17.07 12.17 -18.05
N PRO A 247 -16.60 12.18 -16.77
CA PRO A 247 -15.61 13.11 -16.22
C PRO A 247 -14.15 12.63 -16.41
N THR A 248 -13.80 12.08 -17.58
CA THR A 248 -12.54 11.35 -17.78
C THR A 248 -11.29 12.23 -17.87
N LYS A 249 -11.36 13.38 -18.53
CA LYS A 249 -10.16 14.21 -18.82
C LYS A 249 -9.50 14.83 -17.59
N PHE A 250 -10.29 15.21 -16.57
CA PHE A 250 -9.75 15.77 -15.32
C PHE A 250 -9.09 14.70 -14.45
N LEU A 251 -9.71 13.51 -14.38
CA LEU A 251 -9.11 12.37 -13.70
C LEU A 251 -7.80 11.95 -14.36
N ASP A 252 -7.69 12.06 -15.69
CA ASP A 252 -6.46 11.75 -16.41
C ASP A 252 -5.35 12.78 -16.16
N SER A 253 -5.69 14.07 -16.00
CA SER A 253 -4.74 15.12 -15.60
C SER A 253 -4.23 14.94 -14.16
N ILE A 254 -5.11 14.56 -13.22
CA ILE A 254 -4.73 14.20 -11.85
C ILE A 254 -3.82 12.97 -11.85
N LYS A 255 -4.17 11.91 -12.60
CA LYS A 255 -3.33 10.70 -12.73
C LYS A 255 -1.94 11.03 -13.27
N ASN A 256 -1.83 11.95 -14.22
CA ASN A 256 -0.54 12.34 -14.81
C ASN A 256 0.35 13.11 -13.82
N ASN A 257 -0.21 14.04 -13.05
CA ASN A 257 0.55 14.75 -12.01
C ASN A 257 1.01 13.81 -10.88
N ILE A 258 0.21 12.81 -10.54
CA ILE A 258 0.59 11.78 -9.57
C ILE A 258 1.70 10.88 -10.12
N SER A 259 1.60 10.43 -11.38
CA SER A 259 2.66 9.64 -12.04
C SER A 259 4.00 10.36 -12.09
N ASN A 260 4.02 11.68 -12.29
CA ASN A 260 5.27 12.46 -12.31
C ASN A 260 5.98 12.53 -10.95
N ASN A 261 5.22 12.59 -9.85
CA ASN A 261 5.81 12.53 -8.50
C ASN A 261 6.34 11.13 -8.15
N ILE A 262 5.79 10.09 -8.77
CA ILE A 262 6.22 8.70 -8.60
C ILE A 262 7.53 8.42 -9.35
N ASN A 263 7.71 8.96 -10.56
CA ASN A 263 8.98 8.81 -11.27
C ASN A 263 10.16 9.33 -10.44
N LYS A 264 9.96 10.39 -9.66
CA LYS A 264 10.94 10.90 -8.68
C LYS A 264 11.21 9.96 -7.49
N LEU A 265 10.29 9.04 -7.17
CA LEU A 265 10.48 7.98 -6.16
C LEU A 265 11.21 6.74 -6.70
N PHE A 266 11.39 6.67 -8.03
CA PHE A 266 12.08 5.60 -8.76
C PHE A 266 13.43 6.02 -9.34
N GLU A 267 13.82 7.28 -9.20
CA GLU A 267 15.18 7.73 -9.51
C GLU A 267 16.16 7.25 -8.41
N PRO A 268 17.36 6.77 -8.78
CA PRO A 268 18.35 6.23 -7.85
C PRO A 268 18.97 7.27 -6.91
#